data_AF-A0AA36HVX1-F1
#
_entry.id   AF-A0AA36HVX1-F1
#
_cell.length_a   1.000
_cell.length_b   1.000
_cell.length_c   1.000
_cell.angle_alpha   90.00
_cell.angle_beta   90.00
_cell.angle_gamma   90.00
#
_symmetry.space_group_name_H-M   'P 1'
#
loop_
_entity.id
_entity.type
_entity.pdbx_description
1 polymer ?
#
loop_
_entity_poly.entity_id
_entity_poly.type
_entity_poly.pdbx_seq_one_letter_code
_entity_poly.pdbx_strand_id
1 'polypeptide(L)'
;MGIKNEKYCLLSAQTGNSGPWNKLNCPGAIAPGNVCLQISLLTSATQADEALGIGIPICSILIQAFFIRNKKDMVNIQLKILQMKKDEAEKKRLEAEAELNRLQGNEATQKSEVDSLQQSLQEEASKNDDQFVKDQEEQREKVLNEAEQVFGMLNERAKKASTEAEEQVKKWEAGEGGELLQALSKGEGATKLHEMLGQVDVQGMASDYAQQAQQAAGDLQNQEWVQDAARQAQAAAEQAQKSSQDPKPKREINEEWAMMRPLQPAIF
;
A
#
# COMPACT_ATOMS: atom_id res chain seq x y z
N MET A 1 -39.82 -29.01 -15.01
CA MET A 1 -39.59 -28.12 -13.84
C MET A 1 -39.32 -26.74 -14.39
N GLY A 2 -40.30 -25.84 -14.25
CA GLY A 2 -40.34 -24.56 -14.97
C GLY A 2 -39.63 -23.45 -14.19
N ILE A 3 -38.65 -22.82 -14.83
CA ILE A 3 -38.01 -21.60 -14.36
C ILE A 3 -38.83 -20.43 -14.90
N LYS A 4 -39.56 -19.73 -14.02
CA LYS A 4 -40.25 -18.49 -14.35
C LYS A 4 -39.24 -17.35 -14.28
N ASN A 5 -38.90 -16.82 -15.45
CA ASN A 5 -38.19 -15.55 -15.62
C ASN A 5 -39.19 -14.41 -15.45
N GLU A 6 -39.22 -13.80 -14.27
CA GLU A 6 -39.90 -12.52 -14.06
C GLU A 6 -38.97 -11.38 -14.49
N LYS A 7 -39.22 -10.90 -15.71
CA LYS A 7 -38.71 -9.62 -16.23
C LYS A 7 -39.33 -8.50 -15.39
N TYR A 8 -38.57 -7.92 -14.47
CA TYR A 8 -38.92 -6.64 -13.88
C TYR A 8 -38.61 -5.52 -14.87
N CYS A 9 -39.66 -4.83 -15.29
CA CYS A 9 -39.62 -3.55 -15.98
C CYS A 9 -38.89 -2.51 -15.13
N LEU A 10 -37.64 -2.20 -15.49
CA LEU A 10 -37.01 -0.93 -15.15
C LEU A 10 -37.67 0.17 -16.00
N LEU A 11 -38.79 0.70 -15.50
CA LEU A 11 -39.31 1.98 -15.97
C LEU A 11 -38.50 3.08 -15.30
N SER A 12 -37.54 3.61 -16.07
CA SER A 12 -36.87 4.87 -15.83
C SER A 12 -37.89 6.02 -15.83
N ALA A 13 -38.36 6.42 -14.66
CA ALA A 13 -39.00 7.72 -14.45
C ALA A 13 -37.91 8.76 -14.11
N GLN A 14 -37.11 9.13 -15.11
CA GLN A 14 -36.39 10.39 -15.09
C GLN A 14 -37.38 11.49 -15.51
N THR A 15 -37.97 12.15 -14.54
CA THR A 15 -38.47 13.52 -14.71
C THR A 15 -37.80 14.38 -13.66
N GLY A 16 -36.61 14.87 -14.01
CA GLY A 16 -36.03 16.05 -13.40
C GLY A 16 -36.97 17.22 -13.64
N ASN A 17 -37.70 17.62 -12.60
CA ASN A 17 -38.28 18.94 -12.51
C ASN A 17 -38.31 19.36 -11.04
N SER A 18 -37.14 19.72 -10.53
CA SER A 18 -36.93 20.40 -9.25
C SER A 18 -37.44 21.84 -9.34
N GLY A 19 -38.76 22.01 -9.23
CA GLY A 19 -39.36 23.27 -8.86
C GLY A 19 -39.57 23.32 -7.35
N PRO A 20 -39.37 24.47 -6.66
CA PRO A 20 -39.54 24.59 -5.20
C PRO A 20 -41.01 24.58 -4.73
N TRP A 21 -41.94 24.19 -5.60
CA TRP A 21 -43.36 24.04 -5.28
C TRP A 21 -43.72 22.57 -5.27
N ASN A 22 -43.16 21.85 -4.30
CA ASN A 22 -43.64 20.51 -3.99
C ASN A 22 -45.12 20.65 -3.62
N LYS A 23 -45.97 20.24 -4.56
CA LYS A 23 -47.41 20.15 -4.40
C LYS A 23 -47.67 19.47 -3.06
N LEU A 24 -48.34 20.17 -2.16
CA LEU A 24 -48.99 19.62 -0.97
C LEU A 24 -50.02 18.59 -1.45
N ASN A 25 -49.53 17.43 -1.86
CA ASN A 25 -50.32 16.32 -2.28
C ASN A 25 -50.76 15.65 -0.99
N CYS A 26 -51.82 16.18 -0.37
CA CYS A 26 -52.48 15.54 0.75
C CYS A 26 -53.01 14.19 0.25
N PRO A 27 -52.40 13.05 0.60
CA PRO A 27 -52.81 11.77 0.07
C PRO A 27 -54.13 11.39 0.76
N GLY A 28 -55.21 11.43 -0.01
CA GLY A 28 -56.45 10.70 0.24
C GLY A 28 -57.21 11.04 1.53
N ALA A 29 -58.14 11.99 1.45
CA ALA A 29 -59.45 11.85 2.09
C ALA A 29 -60.35 13.03 1.69
N ILE A 30 -61.56 12.69 1.24
CA ILE A 30 -62.68 13.59 1.05
C ILE A 30 -62.97 14.26 2.41
N ALA A 31 -62.47 15.49 2.62
CA ALA A 31 -62.71 16.28 3.81
C ALA A 31 -62.90 17.76 3.42
N PRO A 32 -63.79 18.50 4.10
CA PRO A 32 -64.22 19.83 3.71
C PRO A 32 -63.02 20.78 3.56
N GLY A 33 -62.91 21.42 2.40
CA GLY A 33 -61.71 22.15 1.92
C GLY A 33 -61.14 23.22 2.84
N ASN A 34 -61.85 23.64 3.90
CA ASN A 34 -61.36 24.61 4.87
C ASN A 34 -60.31 24.06 5.85
N VAL A 35 -60.30 22.75 6.14
CA VAL A 35 -59.41 22.20 7.18
C VAL A 35 -57.95 22.11 6.70
N CYS A 36 -57.72 21.87 5.41
CA CYS A 36 -56.37 21.79 4.84
C CYS A 36 -55.67 23.16 4.85
N LEU A 37 -56.41 24.23 4.53
CA LEU A 37 -55.90 25.60 4.55
C LEU A 37 -55.54 26.03 5.98
N GLN A 38 -56.38 25.70 6.96
CA GLN A 38 -56.10 26.01 8.38
C GLN A 38 -54.84 25.31 8.90
N ILE A 39 -54.66 24.03 8.59
CA ILE A 39 -53.46 23.27 8.97
C ILE A 39 -52.21 23.84 8.28
N SER A 40 -52.31 24.16 6.99
CA SER A 40 -51.20 24.76 6.24
C SER A 40 -50.78 26.11 6.82
N LEU A 41 -51.74 27.00 7.08
CA LEU A 41 -51.50 28.31 7.69
C LEU A 41 -50.89 28.18 9.09
N LEU A 42 -51.40 27.27 9.92
CA LEU A 42 -50.87 27.05 11.26
C LEU A 42 -49.44 26.49 11.22
N THR A 43 -49.14 25.60 10.26
CA THR A 43 -47.79 25.05 10.07
C THR A 43 -46.82 26.13 9.61
N SER A 44 -47.22 26.97 8.65
CA SER A 44 -46.42 28.13 8.20
C SER A 44 -46.18 29.14 9.31
N ALA A 45 -47.18 29.42 10.14
CA ALA A 45 -47.00 30.32 11.29
C ALA A 45 -46.07 29.73 12.35
N THR A 46 -46.12 28.42 12.59
CA THR A 46 -45.19 27.76 13.51
C THR A 46 -43.75 27.88 13.00
N GLN A 47 -43.52 27.69 11.70
CA GLN A 47 -42.21 27.87 11.08
C GLN A 47 -41.73 29.33 11.16
N ALA A 48 -42.64 30.30 10.96
CA ALA A 48 -42.32 31.71 11.11
C ALA A 48 -41.96 32.07 12.56
N ASP A 49 -42.70 31.54 13.54
CA ASP A 49 -42.41 31.73 14.97
C ASP A 49 -41.05 31.14 15.35
N GLU A 50 -40.71 29.94 14.86
CA GLU A 50 -39.40 29.32 15.05
C GLU A 50 -38.28 30.14 14.41
N ALA A 51 -38.48 30.62 13.18
CA ALA A 51 -37.48 31.43 12.46
C ALA A 51 -37.23 32.79 13.14
N LEU A 52 -38.25 33.38 13.76
CA LEU A 52 -38.11 34.63 14.49
C LEU A 52 -37.34 34.47 15.81
N GLY A 53 -37.30 33.27 16.39
CA GLY A 53 -36.50 32.97 17.59
C GLY A 53 -36.91 33.76 18.85
N ILE A 54 -38.07 34.42 18.84
CA ILE A 54 -38.55 35.29 19.93
C ILE A 54 -38.96 34.47 21.18
N GLY A 55 -38.98 33.14 21.08
CA GLY A 55 -39.35 32.22 22.16
C GLY A 55 -40.84 32.20 22.50
N ILE A 56 -41.62 33.12 21.92
CA ILE A 56 -43.07 33.23 22.08
C ILE A 56 -43.72 33.05 20.70
N PRO A 57 -44.65 32.09 20.51
CA PRO A 57 -45.25 31.80 19.22
C PRO A 57 -46.41 32.75 18.89
N ILE A 58 -46.09 34.02 18.59
CA ILE A 58 -47.07 35.09 18.37
C ILE A 58 -47.93 34.83 17.14
N CYS A 59 -47.33 34.42 16.02
CA CYS A 59 -48.06 34.17 14.77
C CYS A 59 -49.05 33.01 14.92
N SER A 60 -48.63 31.94 15.58
CA SER A 60 -49.45 30.76 15.85
C SER A 60 -50.64 31.11 16.75
N ILE A 61 -50.44 31.92 17.80
CA ILE A 61 -51.52 32.38 18.68
C ILE A 61 -52.55 33.21 17.91
N LEU A 62 -52.10 34.11 17.03
CA LEU A 62 -53.01 34.93 16.21
C LEU A 62 -53.86 34.05 15.28
N ILE A 63 -53.26 33.09 14.59
CA ILE A 63 -54.01 32.18 13.70
C ILE A 63 -55.01 31.33 14.49
N GLN A 64 -54.61 30.84 15.67
CA GLN A 64 -55.52 30.09 16.55
C GLN A 64 -56.72 30.95 17.00
N ALA A 65 -56.48 32.22 17.36
CA ALA A 65 -57.54 33.14 17.79
C ALA A 65 -58.57 33.44 16.67
N PHE A 66 -58.13 33.53 15.40
CA PHE A 66 -59.02 33.83 14.27
C PHE A 66 -59.77 32.61 13.73
N PHE A 67 -59.14 31.44 13.73
CA PHE A 67 -59.66 30.26 13.02
C PHE A 67 -60.25 29.17 13.92
N ILE A 68 -59.89 29.12 15.21
CA ILE A 68 -60.34 28.07 16.12
C ILE A 68 -61.41 28.65 17.07
N ARG A 69 -62.67 28.53 16.67
CA ARG A 69 -63.82 29.03 17.46
C ARG A 69 -64.32 28.03 18.52
N ASN A 70 -63.98 26.74 18.39
CA ASN A 70 -64.46 25.67 19.27
C ASN A 70 -63.30 24.80 19.80
N LYS A 71 -63.35 24.42 21.08
CA LYS A 71 -62.39 23.49 21.70
C LYS A 71 -62.30 22.15 20.97
N LYS A 72 -63.42 21.67 20.41
CA LYS A 72 -63.45 20.42 19.62
C LYS A 72 -62.61 20.53 18.33
N ASP A 73 -62.63 21.69 17.67
CA ASP A 73 -61.86 21.92 16.45
C ASP A 73 -60.36 21.97 16.74
N MET A 74 -59.98 22.56 17.89
CA MET A 74 -58.60 22.57 18.36
C MET A 74 -58.03 21.17 18.53
N VAL A 75 -58.76 20.29 19.22
CA VAL A 75 -58.34 18.91 19.46
C VAL A 75 -58.24 18.13 18.14
N ASN A 76 -59.18 18.32 17.22
CA ASN A 76 -59.13 17.68 15.89
C ASN A 76 -57.93 18.14 15.06
N ILE A 77 -57.60 19.44 15.08
CA ILE A 77 -56.42 19.98 14.39
C ILE A 77 -55.14 19.43 15.02
N GLN A 78 -55.03 19.41 16.34
CA GLN A 78 -53.87 18.85 17.04
C GLN A 78 -53.69 17.36 16.73
N LEU A 79 -54.77 16.58 16.72
CA LEU A 79 -54.73 15.16 16.38
C LEU A 79 -54.26 14.94 14.94
N LYS A 80 -54.74 15.74 13.98
CA LYS A 80 -54.25 15.69 12.59
C LYS A 80 -52.78 16.07 12.46
N ILE A 81 -52.31 17.09 13.17
CA ILE A 81 -50.89 17.48 13.17
C ILE A 81 -50.04 16.34 13.73
N LEU A 82 -50.47 15.70 14.83
CA LEU A 82 -49.76 14.56 15.40
C LEU A 82 -49.73 13.37 14.46
N GLN A 83 -50.83 13.09 13.75
CA GLN A 83 -50.87 12.06 12.71
C GLN A 83 -49.89 12.38 11.58
N MET A 84 -49.90 13.61 11.05
CA MET A 84 -48.95 14.03 10.00
C MET A 84 -47.50 13.92 10.47
N LYS A 85 -47.20 14.32 11.70
CA LYS A 85 -45.84 14.18 12.28
C LYS A 85 -45.44 12.72 12.43
N LYS A 86 -46.37 11.84 12.82
CA LYS A 86 -46.13 10.39 12.90
C LYS A 86 -45.83 9.82 11.52
N ASP A 87 -46.64 10.15 10.52
CA ASP A 87 -46.48 9.66 9.14
C ASP A 87 -45.16 10.18 8.53
N GLU A 88 -44.78 11.43 8.81
CA GLU A 88 -43.49 11.99 8.40
C GLU A 88 -42.31 11.27 9.06
N ALA A 89 -42.40 10.98 10.37
CA ALA A 89 -41.37 10.23 11.08
C ALA A 89 -41.25 8.79 10.57
N GLU A 90 -42.37 8.13 10.26
CA GLU A 90 -42.37 6.79 9.67
C GLU A 90 -41.76 6.79 8.27
N LYS A 91 -42.10 7.79 7.44
CA LYS A 91 -41.48 7.98 6.12
C LYS A 91 -39.96 8.17 6.23
N LYS A 92 -39.50 9.03 7.15
CA LYS A 92 -38.07 9.24 7.41
C LYS A 92 -37.38 7.96 7.88
N ARG A 93 -38.05 7.14 8.69
CA ARG A 93 -37.52 5.83 9.11
C ARG A 93 -37.36 4.89 7.92
N LEU A 94 -38.37 4.79 7.06
CA LEU A 94 -38.32 3.96 5.85
C LEU A 94 -37.25 4.42 4.86
N GLU A 95 -37.10 5.74 4.67
CA GLU A 95 -36.03 6.31 3.84
C GLU A 95 -34.63 5.98 4.41
N ALA A 96 -34.45 6.09 5.72
CA ALA A 96 -33.21 5.72 6.39
C ALA A 96 -32.91 4.21 6.30
N GLU A 97 -33.92 3.35 6.46
CA GLU A 97 -33.79 1.89 6.29
C GLU A 97 -33.43 1.53 4.84
N ALA A 98 -34.04 2.20 3.85
CA ALA A 98 -33.71 2.01 2.44
C ALA A 98 -32.27 2.44 2.13
N GLU A 99 -31.83 3.57 2.67
CA GLU A 99 -30.44 4.04 2.50
C GLU A 99 -29.44 3.12 3.19
N LEU A 100 -29.76 2.59 4.38
CA LEU A 100 -28.93 1.62 5.08
C LEU A 100 -28.78 0.33 4.25
N ASN A 101 -29.87 -0.18 3.69
CA ASN A 101 -29.83 -1.35 2.79
C ASN A 101 -28.99 -1.07 1.53
N ARG A 102 -29.08 0.14 0.97
CA ARG A 102 -28.25 0.56 -0.18
C ARG A 102 -26.77 0.58 0.18
N LEU A 103 -26.41 1.13 1.33
CA LEU A 103 -25.04 1.17 1.82
C LEU A 103 -24.49 -0.23 2.10
N GLN A 104 -25.28 -1.11 2.72
CA GLN A 104 -24.90 -2.52 2.94
C GLN A 104 -24.66 -3.26 1.61
N GLY A 105 -25.47 -3.02 0.58
CA GLY A 105 -25.26 -3.59 -0.75
C GLY A 105 -23.96 -3.11 -1.40
N ASN A 106 -23.62 -1.83 -1.25
CA ASN A 106 -22.36 -1.28 -1.74
C ASN A 106 -21.16 -1.85 -0.97
N GLU A 107 -21.25 -1.99 0.35
CA GLU A 107 -20.20 -2.58 1.18
C GLU A 107 -19.94 -4.04 0.78
N ALA A 108 -20.99 -4.83 0.58
CA ALA A 108 -20.85 -6.22 0.11
C ALA A 108 -20.18 -6.30 -1.28
N THR A 109 -20.52 -5.38 -2.18
CA THR A 109 -19.91 -5.30 -3.52
C THR A 109 -18.43 -4.94 -3.43
N GLN A 110 -18.09 -3.90 -2.66
CA GLN A 110 -16.70 -3.47 -2.45
C GLN A 110 -15.87 -4.56 -1.77
N LYS A 111 -16.45 -5.26 -0.79
CA LYS A 111 -15.77 -6.37 -0.13
C LYS A 111 -15.47 -7.50 -1.11
N SER A 112 -16.44 -7.87 -1.97
CA SER A 112 -16.21 -8.87 -3.02
C SER A 112 -15.12 -8.44 -4.01
N GLU A 113 -15.03 -7.15 -4.34
CA GLU A 113 -13.98 -6.62 -5.22
C GLU A 113 -12.61 -6.70 -4.56
N VAL A 114 -12.50 -6.30 -3.28
CA VAL A 114 -11.27 -6.43 -2.49
C VAL A 114 -10.82 -7.88 -2.39
N ASP A 115 -11.74 -8.80 -2.09
CA ASP A 115 -11.43 -10.23 -2.00
C ASP A 115 -10.93 -10.77 -3.36
N SER A 116 -11.53 -10.34 -4.48
CA SER A 116 -11.09 -10.73 -5.83
C SER A 116 -9.70 -10.18 -6.19
N LEU A 117 -9.39 -8.95 -5.79
CA LEU A 117 -8.07 -8.35 -6.01
C LEU A 117 -7.00 -9.01 -5.14
N GLN A 118 -7.32 -9.35 -3.89
CA GLN A 118 -6.43 -10.10 -3.01
C GLN A 118 -6.13 -11.49 -3.58
N GLN A 119 -7.15 -12.19 -4.09
CA GLN A 119 -6.94 -13.48 -4.75
C GLN A 119 -6.06 -13.33 -6.00
N SER A 120 -6.29 -12.31 -6.83
CA SER A 120 -5.48 -12.04 -8.03
C SER A 120 -4.02 -11.75 -7.66
N LEU A 121 -3.78 -10.95 -6.62
CA LEU A 121 -2.43 -10.68 -6.11
C LEU A 121 -1.75 -11.94 -5.58
N GLN A 122 -2.49 -12.82 -4.88
CA GLN A 122 -1.94 -14.08 -4.38
C GLN A 122 -1.58 -15.03 -5.54
N GLU A 123 -2.39 -15.08 -6.59
CA GLU A 123 -2.12 -15.87 -7.78
C GLU A 123 -0.91 -15.32 -8.56
N GLU A 124 -0.77 -14.00 -8.70
CA GLU A 124 0.40 -13.37 -9.32
C GLU A 124 1.67 -13.57 -8.49
N ALA A 125 1.58 -13.44 -7.17
CA ALA A 125 2.71 -13.71 -6.27
C ALA A 125 3.18 -15.18 -6.40
N SER A 126 2.23 -16.12 -6.43
CA SER A 126 2.55 -17.55 -6.61
C SER A 126 3.23 -17.83 -7.96
N LYS A 127 2.76 -17.18 -9.04
CA LYS A 127 3.38 -17.32 -10.37
C LYS A 127 4.78 -16.69 -10.44
N ASN A 128 4.95 -15.52 -9.82
CA ASN A 128 6.25 -14.85 -9.78
C ASN A 128 7.26 -15.64 -8.93
N ASP A 129 6.85 -16.22 -7.82
CA ASP A 129 7.72 -17.07 -7.00
C ASP A 129 8.17 -18.33 -7.76
N ASP A 130 7.24 -19.01 -8.45
CA ASP A 130 7.59 -20.19 -9.27
C ASP A 130 8.55 -19.84 -10.41
N GLN A 131 8.37 -18.68 -11.04
CA GLN A 131 9.27 -18.21 -12.10
C GLN A 131 10.64 -17.81 -11.53
N PHE A 132 10.66 -17.12 -10.39
CA PHE A 132 11.89 -16.73 -9.71
C PHE A 132 12.71 -17.95 -9.27
N VAL A 133 12.07 -18.99 -8.75
CA VAL A 133 12.75 -20.25 -8.39
C VAL A 133 13.38 -20.90 -9.62
N LYS A 134 12.66 -20.97 -10.75
CA LYS A 134 13.21 -21.52 -12.00
C LYS A 134 14.40 -20.71 -12.52
N ASP A 135 14.28 -19.39 -12.54
CA ASP A 135 15.36 -18.52 -13.00
C ASP A 135 16.60 -18.67 -12.11
N GLN A 136 16.40 -18.84 -10.79
CA GLN A 136 17.49 -19.05 -9.84
C GLN A 136 18.15 -20.43 -10.00
N GLU A 137 17.36 -21.49 -10.28
CA GLU A 137 17.89 -22.82 -10.62
C GLU A 137 18.72 -22.79 -11.90
N GLU A 138 18.25 -22.11 -12.95
CA GLU A 138 18.99 -21.99 -14.21
C GLU A 138 20.31 -21.22 -14.02
N GLN A 139 20.30 -20.13 -13.25
CA GLN A 139 21.53 -19.41 -12.92
C GLN A 139 22.50 -20.26 -12.10
N ARG A 140 22.00 -21.02 -11.13
CA ARG A 140 22.82 -21.93 -10.33
C ARG A 140 23.45 -23.02 -11.20
N GLU A 141 22.71 -23.57 -12.16
CA GLU A 141 23.23 -24.57 -13.10
C GLU A 141 24.30 -23.97 -14.02
N LYS A 142 24.11 -22.74 -14.53
CA LYS A 142 25.13 -22.03 -15.30
C LYS A 142 26.42 -21.83 -14.51
N VAL A 143 26.32 -21.35 -13.27
CA VAL A 143 27.49 -21.15 -12.40
C VAL A 143 28.19 -22.48 -12.10
N LEU A 144 27.45 -23.56 -11.88
CA LEU A 144 28.04 -24.89 -11.67
C LEU A 144 28.78 -25.39 -12.92
N ASN A 145 28.17 -25.25 -14.10
CA ASN A 145 28.79 -25.64 -15.37
C ASN A 145 30.05 -24.81 -15.68
N GLU A 146 30.02 -23.50 -15.46
CA GLU A 146 31.18 -22.62 -15.60
C GLU A 146 32.28 -22.99 -14.59
N ALA A 147 31.92 -23.28 -13.34
CA ALA A 147 32.86 -23.72 -12.32
C ALA A 147 33.51 -25.06 -12.71
N GLU A 148 32.74 -26.05 -13.19
CA GLU A 148 33.29 -27.31 -13.71
C GLU A 148 34.26 -27.09 -14.86
N GLN A 149 33.94 -26.19 -15.79
CA GLN A 149 34.85 -25.85 -16.89
C GLN A 149 36.16 -25.24 -16.38
N VAL A 150 36.09 -24.33 -15.41
CA VAL A 150 37.28 -23.73 -14.78
C VAL A 150 38.09 -24.76 -14.02
N PHE A 151 37.46 -25.66 -13.26
CA PHE A 151 38.14 -26.76 -12.58
C PHE A 151 38.79 -27.72 -13.58
N GLY A 152 38.13 -28.03 -14.70
CA GLY A 152 38.70 -28.82 -15.79
C GLY A 152 39.96 -28.18 -16.35
N MET A 153 39.91 -26.89 -16.68
CA MET A 153 41.07 -26.13 -17.17
C MET A 153 42.19 -26.07 -16.13
N LEU A 154 41.87 -25.83 -14.86
CA LEU A 154 42.83 -25.78 -13.77
C LEU A 154 43.53 -27.13 -13.59
N ASN A 155 42.77 -28.23 -13.65
CA ASN A 155 43.31 -29.58 -13.49
C ASN A 155 44.19 -29.97 -14.68
N GLU A 156 43.82 -29.58 -15.91
CA GLU A 156 44.67 -29.77 -17.09
C GLU A 156 45.97 -28.96 -16.98
N ARG A 157 45.89 -27.71 -16.51
CA ARG A 157 47.06 -26.84 -16.32
C ARG A 157 47.98 -27.35 -15.21
N ALA A 158 47.41 -27.84 -14.11
CA ALA A 158 48.16 -28.48 -13.03
C ALA A 158 48.86 -29.75 -13.52
N LYS A 159 48.18 -30.56 -14.35
CA LYS A 159 48.78 -31.74 -14.98
C LYS A 159 49.96 -31.35 -15.89
N LYS A 160 49.80 -30.35 -16.75
CA LYS A 160 50.88 -29.82 -17.61
C LYS A 160 52.06 -29.32 -16.79
N ALA A 161 51.80 -28.51 -15.76
CA ALA A 161 52.84 -28.00 -14.86
C ALA A 161 53.56 -29.13 -14.10
N SER A 162 52.85 -30.18 -13.68
CA SER A 162 53.46 -31.36 -13.06
C SER A 162 54.36 -32.11 -14.04
N THR A 163 53.92 -32.34 -15.28
CA THR A 163 54.77 -32.96 -16.31
C THR A 163 55.98 -32.09 -16.68
N GLU A 164 55.81 -30.78 -16.80
CA GLU A 164 56.92 -29.85 -17.05
C GLU A 164 57.91 -29.82 -15.88
N ALA A 165 57.41 -29.86 -14.64
CA ALA A 165 58.25 -29.96 -13.45
C ALA A 165 59.00 -31.29 -13.40
N GLU A 166 58.35 -32.42 -13.72
CA GLU A 166 59.01 -33.73 -13.83
C GLU A 166 60.09 -33.75 -14.93
N GLU A 167 59.83 -33.12 -16.08
CA GLU A 167 60.82 -32.97 -17.14
C GLU A 167 61.99 -32.07 -16.73
N GLN A 168 61.73 -30.97 -16.02
CA GLN A 168 62.78 -30.11 -15.48
C GLN A 168 63.64 -30.84 -14.45
N VAL A 169 63.01 -31.61 -13.55
CA VAL A 169 63.73 -32.46 -12.58
C VAL A 169 64.57 -33.50 -13.31
N LYS A 170 64.05 -34.17 -14.34
CA LYS A 170 64.84 -35.09 -15.17
C LYS A 170 66.03 -34.41 -15.85
N LYS A 171 65.86 -33.19 -16.38
CA LYS A 171 66.97 -32.40 -16.95
C LYS A 171 68.01 -32.02 -15.90
N TRP A 172 67.59 -31.78 -14.66
CA TRP A 172 68.50 -31.56 -13.53
C TRP A 172 69.26 -32.84 -13.16
N GLU A 173 68.58 -33.99 -13.09
CA GLU A 173 69.19 -35.29 -12.83
C GLU A 173 70.16 -35.72 -13.95
N ALA A 174 69.87 -35.37 -15.20
CA ALA A 174 70.74 -35.61 -16.35
C ALA A 174 71.97 -34.69 -16.40
N GLY A 175 72.08 -33.71 -15.49
CA GLY A 175 73.23 -32.81 -15.36
C GLY A 175 73.17 -31.54 -16.21
N GLU A 176 72.13 -31.33 -17.02
CA GLU A 176 71.97 -30.11 -17.84
C GLU A 176 71.49 -28.89 -17.02
N GLY A 177 70.91 -29.11 -15.83
CA GLY A 177 70.50 -28.04 -14.91
C GLY A 177 71.46 -27.73 -13.77
N GLY A 178 72.67 -28.31 -13.79
CA GLY A 178 73.60 -28.27 -12.67
C GLY A 178 74.06 -26.87 -12.28
N GLU A 179 74.06 -25.89 -13.19
CA GLU A 179 74.64 -24.57 -12.92
C GLU A 179 73.89 -23.77 -11.84
N LEU A 180 72.56 -23.84 -11.79
CA LEU A 180 71.78 -23.11 -10.77
C LEU A 180 71.93 -23.75 -9.39
N LEU A 181 71.83 -25.08 -9.28
CA LEU A 181 72.06 -25.81 -8.03
C LEU A 181 73.52 -25.71 -7.56
N GLN A 182 74.46 -25.64 -8.50
CA GLN A 182 75.86 -25.42 -8.20
C GLN A 182 76.12 -23.97 -7.75
N ALA A 183 75.43 -22.97 -8.33
CA ALA A 183 75.47 -21.59 -7.83
C ALA A 183 74.79 -21.45 -6.45
N LEU A 184 73.67 -22.14 -6.22
CA LEU A 184 72.97 -22.16 -4.94
C LEU A 184 73.81 -22.85 -3.84
N SER A 185 74.46 -23.98 -4.15
CA SER A 185 75.37 -24.65 -3.20
C SER A 185 76.64 -23.86 -2.92
N LYS A 186 77.06 -22.98 -3.84
CA LYS A 186 78.14 -22.00 -3.64
C LYS A 186 77.70 -20.70 -2.95
N GLY A 187 76.42 -20.53 -2.64
CA GLY A 187 75.88 -19.33 -2.00
C GLY A 187 75.63 -18.13 -2.95
N GLU A 188 75.83 -18.32 -4.26
CA GLU A 188 75.62 -17.31 -5.31
C GLU A 188 74.20 -17.35 -5.91
N GLY A 189 73.30 -18.17 -5.35
CA GLY A 189 71.95 -18.39 -5.88
C GLY A 189 71.12 -17.11 -6.03
N ALA A 190 71.25 -16.16 -5.10
CA ALA A 190 70.52 -14.89 -5.15
C ALA A 190 70.91 -14.05 -6.37
N THR A 191 72.20 -14.01 -6.73
CA THR A 191 72.73 -13.22 -7.85
C THR A 191 72.28 -13.82 -9.19
N LYS A 192 72.34 -15.15 -9.33
CA LYS A 192 71.92 -15.87 -10.54
C LYS A 192 70.41 -15.79 -10.76
N LEU A 193 69.63 -15.85 -9.67
CA LEU A 193 68.18 -15.64 -9.70
C LEU A 193 67.83 -14.21 -10.12
N HIS A 194 68.59 -13.22 -9.63
CA HIS A 194 68.42 -11.81 -10.02
C HIS A 194 68.81 -11.56 -11.49
N GLU A 195 69.80 -12.27 -12.01
CA GLU A 195 70.20 -12.22 -13.43
C GLU A 195 69.11 -12.81 -14.34
N MET A 196 68.47 -13.92 -13.94
CA MET A 196 67.32 -14.51 -14.67
C MET A 196 66.06 -13.64 -14.55
N LEU A 197 65.77 -13.09 -13.38
CA LEU A 197 64.67 -12.13 -13.18
C LEU A 197 64.91 -10.80 -13.90
N GLY A 198 66.16 -10.39 -14.10
CA GLY A 198 66.52 -9.18 -14.85
C GLY A 198 66.21 -9.26 -16.34
N GLN A 199 66.01 -10.46 -16.90
CA GLN A 199 65.53 -10.65 -18.28
C GLN A 199 64.00 -10.73 -18.40
N VAL A 200 63.29 -11.01 -17.31
CA VAL A 200 61.82 -10.92 -17.28
C VAL A 200 61.48 -9.49 -16.91
N ASP A 201 60.97 -8.70 -17.84
CA ASP A 201 60.60 -7.30 -17.61
C ASP A 201 59.44 -7.19 -16.59
N VAL A 202 59.79 -7.23 -15.30
CA VAL A 202 58.89 -7.12 -14.15
C VAL A 202 58.15 -5.77 -14.19
N GLN A 203 58.75 -4.77 -14.82
CA GLN A 203 58.19 -3.44 -14.95
C GLN A 203 57.02 -3.42 -15.95
N GLY A 204 57.12 -4.20 -17.04
CA GLY A 204 56.02 -4.42 -17.98
C GLY A 204 54.84 -5.22 -17.38
N MET A 205 55.11 -6.30 -16.64
CA MET A 205 54.02 -7.06 -16.01
C MET A 205 53.28 -6.28 -14.91
N ALA A 206 54.00 -5.46 -14.14
CA ALA A 206 53.38 -4.63 -13.11
C ALA A 206 52.47 -3.54 -13.72
N SER A 207 52.86 -2.96 -14.87
CA SER A 207 51.99 -2.00 -15.57
C SER A 207 50.75 -2.66 -16.15
N ASP A 208 50.89 -3.85 -16.73
CA ASP A 208 49.75 -4.59 -17.30
C ASP A 208 48.75 -4.99 -16.21
N TYR A 209 49.23 -5.43 -15.04
CA TYR A 209 48.36 -5.78 -13.92
C TYR A 209 47.65 -4.55 -13.32
N ALA A 210 48.35 -3.42 -13.21
CA ALA A 210 47.76 -2.15 -12.76
C ALA A 210 46.71 -1.63 -13.76
N GLN A 211 46.98 -1.77 -15.06
CA GLN A 211 46.06 -1.35 -16.12
C GLN A 211 44.82 -2.25 -16.20
N GLN A 212 44.98 -3.56 -16.01
CA GLN A 212 43.89 -4.52 -15.93
C GLN A 212 43.00 -4.29 -14.69
N ALA A 213 43.60 -3.96 -13.54
CA ALA A 213 42.85 -3.60 -12.33
C ALA A 213 42.06 -2.29 -12.50
N GLN A 214 42.62 -1.29 -13.20
CA GLN A 214 41.92 -0.04 -13.50
C GLN A 214 40.76 -0.24 -14.49
N GLN A 215 40.93 -1.08 -15.50
CA GLN A 215 39.83 -1.43 -16.42
C GLN A 215 38.70 -2.16 -15.70
N ALA A 216 39.03 -3.15 -14.85
CA ALA A 216 38.03 -3.86 -14.05
C ALA A 216 37.27 -2.92 -13.09
N ALA A 217 37.97 -1.94 -12.50
CA ALA A 217 37.35 -0.93 -11.65
C ALA A 217 36.43 0.03 -12.43
N GLY A 218 36.84 0.43 -13.65
CA GLY A 218 36.02 1.26 -14.54
C GLY A 218 34.77 0.55 -15.03
N ASP A 219 34.87 -0.74 -15.36
CA ASP A 219 33.74 -1.56 -15.80
C ASP A 219 32.74 -1.80 -14.67
N LEU A 220 33.21 -1.98 -13.43
CA LEU A 220 32.34 -2.04 -12.25
C LEU A 220 31.59 -0.72 -12.02
N GLN A 221 32.24 0.42 -12.25
CA GLN A 221 31.63 1.74 -12.03
C GLN A 221 30.57 2.10 -13.09
N ASN A 222 30.71 1.54 -14.30
CA ASN A 222 29.76 1.71 -15.39
C ASN A 222 28.59 0.71 -15.36
N GLN A 223 28.62 -0.30 -14.49
CA GLN A 223 27.49 -1.21 -14.35
C GLN A 223 26.31 -0.53 -13.66
N GLU A 224 25.14 -0.63 -14.28
CA GLU A 224 23.90 0.05 -13.90
C GLU A 224 23.47 -0.25 -12.46
N TRP A 225 23.71 -1.48 -11.98
CA TRP A 225 23.40 -1.88 -10.61
C TRP A 225 24.25 -1.14 -9.56
N VAL A 226 25.48 -0.73 -9.88
CA VAL A 226 26.33 0.06 -8.95
C VAL A 226 25.79 1.48 -8.82
N GLN A 227 25.28 2.05 -9.91
CA GLN A 227 24.63 3.36 -9.88
C GLN A 227 23.30 3.30 -9.13
N ASP A 228 22.50 2.25 -9.32
CA ASP A 228 21.26 2.05 -8.57
C ASP A 228 21.49 1.79 -7.08
N ALA A 229 22.50 0.99 -6.73
CA ALA A 229 22.90 0.80 -5.33
C ALA A 229 23.36 2.11 -4.68
N ALA A 230 24.14 2.93 -5.40
CA ALA A 230 24.56 4.25 -4.93
C ALA A 230 23.36 5.22 -4.75
N ARG A 231 22.41 5.20 -5.69
CA ARG A 231 21.19 6.01 -5.64
C ARG A 231 20.29 5.59 -4.48
N GLN A 232 20.16 4.28 -4.24
CA GLN A 232 19.39 3.74 -3.12
C GLN A 232 20.04 4.08 -1.76
N ALA A 233 21.38 4.03 -1.67
CA ALA A 233 22.11 4.43 -0.48
C ALA A 233 21.95 5.94 -0.18
N GLN A 234 21.96 6.80 -1.22
CA GLN A 234 21.68 8.24 -1.06
C GLN A 234 20.25 8.50 -0.60
N ALA A 235 19.25 7.83 -1.21
CA ALA A 235 17.85 7.97 -0.81
C ALA A 235 17.62 7.53 0.65
N ALA A 236 18.26 6.45 1.09
CA ALA A 236 18.21 6.00 2.48
C ALA A 236 18.84 7.01 3.45
N ALA A 237 19.98 7.62 3.06
CA ALA A 237 20.63 8.65 3.86
C ALA A 237 19.75 9.92 4.00
N GLU A 238 19.08 10.35 2.93
CA GLU A 238 18.15 11.49 2.97
C GLU A 238 16.91 11.20 3.84
N GLN A 239 16.38 9.99 3.81
CA GLN A 239 15.28 9.58 4.69
C GLN A 239 15.72 9.57 6.16
N ALA A 240 16.94 9.11 6.45
CA ALA A 240 17.50 9.16 7.80
C ALA A 240 17.69 10.62 8.27
N GLN A 241 18.12 11.53 7.38
CA GLN A 241 18.22 12.95 7.72
C GLN A 241 16.85 13.60 7.96
N LYS A 242 15.83 13.32 7.12
CA LYS A 242 14.48 13.84 7.30
C LYS A 242 13.83 13.35 8.61
N SER A 243 13.98 12.08 8.95
CA SER A 243 13.48 11.53 10.22
C SER A 243 14.20 12.08 11.44
N SER A 244 15.44 12.56 11.30
CA SER A 244 16.16 13.25 12.38
C SER A 244 15.76 14.72 12.55
N GLN A 245 15.25 15.35 11.49
CA GLN A 245 14.81 16.76 11.51
C GLN A 245 13.35 16.94 11.93
N ASP A 246 12.54 15.87 11.92
CA ASP A 246 11.19 15.93 12.45
C ASP A 246 11.26 16.01 13.99
N PRO A 247 11.01 17.18 14.60
CA PRO A 247 11.12 17.32 16.03
C PRO A 247 10.09 16.39 16.65
N LYS A 248 10.57 15.36 17.39
CA LYS A 248 9.74 14.41 18.14
C LYS A 248 8.50 15.16 18.62
N PRO A 249 7.28 14.79 18.18
CA PRO A 249 6.07 15.47 18.61
C PRO A 249 6.15 15.46 20.13
N LYS A 250 6.17 16.65 20.73
CA LYS A 250 6.08 16.80 22.17
C LYS A 250 4.87 15.96 22.54
N ARG A 251 5.10 14.80 23.14
CA ARG A 251 4.02 13.98 23.67
C ARG A 251 3.36 14.91 24.67
N GLU A 252 2.25 15.52 24.27
CA GLU A 252 1.28 16.05 25.21
C GLU A 252 0.91 14.83 26.04
N ILE A 253 1.55 14.75 27.20
CA ILE A 253 1.21 13.79 28.24
C ILE A 253 -0.19 14.19 28.62
N ASN A 254 -1.17 13.56 27.98
CA ASN A 254 -2.57 13.78 28.25
C ASN A 254 -2.80 13.28 29.68
N GLU A 255 -2.87 14.21 30.64
CA GLU A 255 -2.97 13.95 32.08
C GLU A 255 -4.24 13.17 32.46
N GLU A 256 -5.16 12.92 31.52
CA GLU A 256 -6.36 12.09 31.73
C GLU A 256 -6.05 10.65 32.19
N TRP A 257 -4.91 10.06 31.81
CA TRP A 257 -4.57 8.70 32.24
C TRP A 257 -4.03 8.64 33.69
N ALA A 258 -3.76 9.78 34.34
CA ALA A 258 -3.29 9.79 35.73
C ALA A 258 -4.42 9.59 36.77
N MET A 259 -5.69 9.78 36.39
CA MET A 259 -6.83 9.64 37.32
C MET A 259 -7.45 8.23 37.35
N MET A 260 -7.14 7.34 36.41
CA MET A 260 -7.59 5.94 36.44
C MET A 260 -6.59 5.01 37.13
N ARG A 261 -6.14 5.35 38.34
CA ARG A 261 -5.49 4.36 39.21
C ARG A 261 -6.56 3.63 40.02
N PRO A 262 -6.84 2.34 39.77
CA PRO A 262 -7.77 1.59 40.61
C PRO A 262 -7.22 1.49 42.03
N LEU A 263 -8.05 1.87 43.01
CA LEU A 263 -7.82 1.64 44.43
C LEU A 263 -7.60 0.15 44.65
N GLN A 264 -6.37 -0.24 45.04
CA GLN A 264 -6.11 -1.60 45.47
C GLN A 264 -6.87 -1.87 46.78
N PRO A 265 -7.60 -3.01 46.89
CA PRO A 265 -8.26 -3.37 48.13
C PRO A 265 -7.21 -3.73 49.19
N ALA A 266 -7.31 -3.08 50.35
CA ALA A 266 -6.54 -3.44 51.53
C ALA A 266 -6.95 -4.86 51.97
N ILE A 267 -5.99 -5.78 51.90
CA ILE A 267 -6.12 -7.11 52.48
C ILE A 267 -5.85 -6.96 53.98
N PHE A 268 -6.89 -7.19 54.79
CA PHE A 268 -6.80 -7.45 56.23
C PHE A 268 -7.04 -8.93 56.48
#